data_AF-A0A1Q3E6E3-F1
#
_entry.id   AF-A0A1Q3E6E3-F1
#
_cell.length_a   1.000
_cell.length_b   1.000
_cell.length_c   1.000
_cell.angle_alpha   90.00
_cell.angle_beta   90.00
_cell.angle_gamma   90.00
#
_symmetry.space_group_name_H-M   'P 1'
#
loop_
_entity.id
_entity.type
_entity.pdbx_description
1 polymer ?
#
loop_
_entity_poly.entity_id
_entity_poly.type
_entity_poly.pdbx_seq_one_letter_code
_entity_poly.pdbx_strand_id
1 'polypeptide(L)'
;MAGEQWYQADNFWNGGVSEPATLQTESNRAAYQIIIYSELFASTMEAYLEPKKNLPKFDLGVRLDYIKYCIPDWTCRSYPGLEVLSVGPYSEIGRINLPADQIALRHILSCRRWTRLWQSVTRAIGPDFVEDQWKQKLWLDAVQMQGLEGMKALGENGVQERRVHLIRLRSLIEKMDRGDEPLKHFIGTRLQAQVSHAPDFPNEVSKITQMTYTRPCFNLN
;
A
#
# COMPACT_ATOMS: atom_id res chain seq x y z
N MET A 1 6.93 17.66 12.82
CA MET A 1 5.72 16.81 12.89
C MET A 1 4.50 17.67 12.62
N ALA A 2 3.58 17.24 11.77
CA ALA A 2 2.35 18.01 11.51
C ALA A 2 1.45 18.16 12.76
N GLY A 3 1.65 17.34 13.81
CA GLY A 3 0.82 17.35 15.02
C GLY A 3 0.78 18.68 15.77
N GLU A 4 1.91 19.35 16.01
CA GLU A 4 1.93 20.54 16.88
C GLU A 4 1.40 21.79 16.18
N GLN A 5 1.68 21.92 14.88
CA GLN A 5 1.14 23.00 14.03
C GLN A 5 -0.37 22.86 13.80
N TRP A 6 -0.91 21.63 13.88
CA TRP A 6 -2.33 21.35 13.71
C TRP A 6 -3.17 21.80 14.92
N TYR A 7 -2.63 21.72 16.13
CA TYR A 7 -3.29 22.27 17.32
C TYR A 7 -3.41 23.80 17.30
N GLN A 8 -2.65 24.48 16.43
CA GLN A 8 -2.74 25.93 16.24
C GLN A 8 -3.74 26.34 15.14
N ALA A 9 -4.39 25.38 14.48
CA ALA A 9 -5.40 25.68 13.46
C ALA A 9 -6.73 26.10 14.12
N ASP A 10 -7.26 27.25 13.71
CA ASP A 10 -8.58 27.71 14.15
C ASP A 10 -9.66 26.69 13.79
N ASN A 11 -10.58 26.44 14.74
CA ASN A 11 -11.66 25.46 14.58
C ASN A 11 -11.17 24.03 14.27
N PHE A 12 -10.00 23.63 14.78
CA PHE A 12 -9.40 22.30 14.57
C PHE A 12 -10.40 21.13 14.71
N TRP A 13 -11.16 21.09 15.81
CA TRP A 13 -12.18 20.05 16.06
C TRP A 13 -13.53 20.31 15.36
N ASN A 14 -13.74 21.52 14.82
CA ASN A 14 -15.01 22.01 14.26
C ASN A 14 -14.94 22.22 12.73
N GLY A 15 -14.09 21.45 12.02
CA GLY A 15 -14.02 21.45 10.56
C GLY A 15 -13.04 22.44 9.93
N GLY A 16 -12.16 23.08 10.71
CA GLY A 16 -11.05 23.90 10.22
C GLY A 16 -9.92 23.10 9.54
N VAL A 17 -9.91 21.77 9.73
CA VAL A 17 -9.06 20.82 9.01
C VAL A 17 -9.93 19.76 8.34
N SER A 18 -9.56 19.39 7.11
CA SER A 18 -10.40 18.57 6.22
C SER A 18 -10.59 17.10 6.65
N GLU A 19 -9.97 16.64 7.74
CA GLU A 19 -10.06 15.25 8.19
C GLU A 19 -10.02 15.17 9.74
N PRO A 20 -11.14 14.87 10.45
CA PRO A 20 -11.21 14.79 11.91
C PRO A 20 -10.60 13.51 12.52
N ALA A 21 -9.71 12.83 11.80
CA ALA A 21 -8.92 11.73 12.35
C ALA A 21 -7.46 12.16 12.38
N THR A 22 -7.04 12.80 13.47
CA THR A 22 -5.63 13.00 13.77
C THR A 22 -5.03 11.62 14.01
N LEU A 23 -4.57 10.95 12.95
CA LEU A 23 -3.86 9.69 13.07
C LEU A 23 -2.60 9.97 13.89
N GLN A 24 -2.55 9.42 15.10
CA GLN A 24 -1.30 9.32 15.83
C GLN A 24 -0.40 8.36 15.04
N THR A 25 0.46 8.94 14.20
CA THR A 25 1.31 8.19 13.28
C THR A 25 2.72 8.75 13.29
N GLU A 26 3.69 7.83 13.32
CA GLU A 26 5.09 8.14 13.07
C GLU A 26 5.30 8.24 11.55
N SER A 27 5.13 9.43 11.00
CA SER A 27 5.14 9.65 9.54
C SER A 27 6.42 9.14 8.86
N ASN A 28 7.57 9.26 9.55
CA ASN A 28 8.84 8.74 9.05
C ASN A 28 8.82 7.22 8.94
N ARG A 29 8.26 6.54 9.95
CA ARG A 29 8.12 5.08 9.94
C ARG A 29 7.20 4.63 8.82
N ALA A 30 6.05 5.29 8.64
CA ALA A 30 5.13 4.98 7.55
C ALA A 30 5.80 5.18 6.18
N ALA A 31 6.55 6.28 5.99
CA ALA A 31 7.31 6.52 4.77
C ALA A 31 8.34 5.40 4.51
N TYR A 32 9.12 5.01 5.53
CA TYR A 32 10.06 3.90 5.40
C TYR A 32 9.37 2.57 5.11
N GLN A 33 8.21 2.28 5.70
CA GLN A 33 7.45 1.06 5.42
C GLN A 33 6.99 1.01 3.96
N ILE A 34 6.53 2.13 3.40
CA ILE A 34 6.18 2.22 1.97
C ILE A 34 7.42 1.97 1.11
N ILE A 35 8.54 2.63 1.41
CA ILE A 35 9.79 2.49 0.66
C ILE A 35 10.30 1.05 0.72
N ILE A 36 10.42 0.46 1.92
CA ILE A 36 10.94 -0.89 2.12
C ILE A 36 10.05 -1.92 1.43
N TYR A 37 8.72 -1.83 1.58
CA TYR A 37 7.80 -2.72 0.88
C TYR A 37 8.01 -2.62 -0.63
N SER A 38 8.06 -1.38 -1.14
CA SER A 38 8.20 -1.14 -2.58
C SER A 38 9.54 -1.59 -3.15
N GLU A 39 10.63 -1.52 -2.37
CA GLU A 39 11.95 -2.01 -2.75
C GLU A 39 11.98 -3.54 -2.77
N LEU A 40 11.49 -4.19 -1.70
CA LEU A 40 11.49 -5.65 -1.58
C LEU A 40 10.68 -6.33 -2.67
N PHE A 41 9.53 -5.75 -3.03
CA PHE A 41 8.58 -6.36 -3.98
C PHE A 41 8.60 -5.74 -5.38
N ALA A 42 9.52 -4.80 -5.67
CA ALA A 42 9.76 -4.28 -7.02
C ALA A 42 10.07 -5.38 -8.03
N SER A 43 10.93 -6.35 -7.65
CA SER A 43 11.27 -7.49 -8.51
C SER A 43 10.05 -8.34 -8.87
N THR A 44 9.09 -8.46 -7.95
CA THR A 44 7.83 -9.19 -8.18
C THR A 44 6.94 -8.45 -9.16
N MET A 45 6.91 -7.12 -9.09
CA MET A 45 6.22 -6.29 -10.09
C MET A 45 6.90 -6.40 -11.46
N GLU A 46 8.23 -6.34 -11.55
CA GLU A 46 8.92 -6.49 -12.84
C GLU A 46 8.72 -7.89 -13.44
N ALA A 47 8.80 -8.94 -12.62
CA ALA A 47 8.50 -10.32 -13.04
C ALA A 47 7.05 -10.46 -13.55
N TYR A 48 6.11 -9.72 -12.96
CA TYR A 48 4.73 -9.68 -13.43
C TYR A 48 4.60 -8.96 -14.78
N LEU A 49 5.27 -7.83 -14.95
CA LEU A 49 5.24 -7.04 -16.19
C LEU A 49 5.99 -7.72 -17.34
N GLU A 50 6.94 -8.59 -17.05
CA GLU A 50 7.78 -9.28 -18.03
C GLU A 50 7.83 -10.80 -17.80
N PRO A 51 6.69 -11.51 -17.91
CA PRO A 51 6.60 -12.93 -17.54
C PRO A 51 7.55 -13.81 -18.37
N LYS A 52 7.85 -13.41 -19.62
CA LYS A 52 8.76 -14.13 -20.52
C LYS A 52 10.21 -14.17 -20.04
N LYS A 53 10.62 -13.26 -19.14
CA LYS A 53 11.97 -13.21 -18.59
C LYS A 53 12.18 -14.17 -17.42
N ASN A 54 11.10 -14.74 -16.87
CA ASN A 54 11.14 -15.65 -15.72
C ASN A 54 11.98 -15.09 -14.55
N LEU A 55 11.78 -13.79 -14.24
CA LEU A 55 12.51 -13.11 -13.18
C LEU A 55 12.12 -13.67 -11.79
N PRO A 56 13.04 -13.65 -10.80
CA PRO A 56 12.72 -13.99 -9.43
C PRO A 56 11.57 -13.13 -8.90
N LYS A 57 10.63 -13.75 -8.21
CA LYS A 57 9.47 -13.08 -7.61
C LYS A 57 9.12 -13.70 -6.27
N PHE A 58 8.55 -12.88 -5.39
CA PHE A 58 8.00 -13.35 -4.13
C PHE A 58 6.55 -13.76 -4.32
N ASP A 59 6.17 -14.85 -3.66
CA ASP A 59 4.78 -15.30 -3.65
C ASP A 59 3.91 -14.36 -2.83
N LEU A 60 2.60 -14.34 -3.15
CA LEU A 60 1.60 -13.56 -2.42
C LEU A 60 1.67 -13.81 -0.90
N GLY A 61 1.88 -15.08 -0.48
CA GLY A 61 2.01 -15.43 0.94
C GLY A 61 3.12 -14.66 1.65
N VAL A 62 4.30 -14.52 1.01
CA VAL A 62 5.44 -13.78 1.56
C VAL A 62 5.10 -12.30 1.75
N ARG A 63 4.35 -11.70 0.83
CA ARG A 63 3.95 -10.29 0.90
C ARG A 63 2.95 -10.06 2.04
N LEU A 64 2.01 -10.99 2.22
CA LEU A 64 1.08 -10.97 3.35
C LEU A 64 1.80 -11.23 4.69
N ASP A 65 2.77 -12.14 4.73
CA ASP A 65 3.61 -12.37 5.91
C ASP A 65 4.44 -11.14 6.27
N TYR A 66 5.00 -10.44 5.28
CA TYR A 66 5.68 -9.17 5.51
C TYR A 66 4.74 -8.15 6.18
N ILE A 67 3.51 -7.98 5.68
CA ILE A 67 2.55 -7.06 6.31
C ILE A 67 2.23 -7.52 7.74
N LYS A 68 2.01 -8.82 7.96
CA LYS A 68 1.72 -9.36 9.31
C LYS A 68 2.87 -9.09 10.29
N TYR A 69 4.10 -9.43 9.93
CA TYR A 69 5.21 -9.49 10.89
C TYR A 69 6.13 -8.26 10.87
N CYS A 70 6.22 -7.55 9.75
CA CYS A 70 7.09 -6.37 9.60
C CYS A 70 6.35 -5.04 9.71
N ILE A 71 5.02 -5.04 9.58
CA ILE A 71 4.16 -3.88 9.77
C ILE A 71 3.11 -4.25 10.84
N PRO A 72 3.49 -4.47 12.10
CA PRO A 72 2.54 -4.89 13.10
C PRO A 72 1.57 -3.78 13.46
N ASP A 73 0.34 -4.15 13.84
CA ASP A 73 -0.67 -3.21 14.28
C ASP A 73 -1.38 -3.73 15.54
N TRP A 74 -1.59 -2.87 16.54
CA TRP A 74 -2.25 -3.24 17.79
C TRP A 74 -3.70 -3.72 17.59
N THR A 75 -4.36 -3.29 16.51
CA THR A 75 -5.70 -3.77 16.14
C THR A 75 -5.66 -5.13 15.44
N CYS A 76 -4.50 -5.52 14.89
CA CYS A 76 -4.33 -6.77 14.18
C CYS A 76 -3.84 -7.90 15.10
N ARG A 77 -4.54 -8.11 16.22
CA ARG A 77 -4.23 -9.20 17.19
C ARG A 77 -4.51 -10.59 16.65
N SER A 78 -5.32 -10.67 15.61
CA SER A 78 -5.63 -11.88 14.86
C SER A 78 -5.88 -11.50 13.41
N TYR A 79 -5.58 -12.40 12.47
CA TYR A 79 -5.87 -12.23 11.06
C TYR A 79 -6.86 -13.32 10.66
N PRO A 80 -8.18 -13.07 10.71
CA PRO A 80 -9.19 -14.13 10.51
C PRO A 80 -8.99 -14.89 9.19
N GLY A 81 -8.53 -16.14 9.31
CA GLY A 81 -8.28 -17.03 8.18
C GLY A 81 -6.92 -16.86 7.50
N LEU A 82 -5.98 -16.22 8.15
CA LEU A 82 -4.56 -16.37 7.91
C LEU A 82 -3.92 -16.98 9.16
N GLU A 83 -2.94 -17.86 8.97
CA GLU A 83 -2.15 -18.38 10.08
C GLU A 83 -1.26 -17.27 10.67
N VAL A 84 -1.22 -17.20 11.99
CA VAL A 84 -0.41 -16.24 12.75
C VAL A 84 0.35 -17.01 13.81
N LEU A 85 1.67 -17.05 13.66
CA LEU A 85 2.57 -17.69 14.61
C LEU A 85 2.80 -16.75 15.80
N SER A 86 2.93 -17.32 17.00
CA SER A 86 3.16 -16.57 18.24
C SER A 86 4.63 -16.12 18.39
N VAL A 87 5.16 -15.42 17.38
CA VAL A 87 6.55 -14.98 17.27
C VAL A 87 6.64 -13.49 16.94
N GLY A 88 7.81 -12.88 17.17
CA GLY A 88 8.06 -11.46 16.87
C GLY A 88 7.01 -10.55 17.52
N PRO A 89 6.30 -9.69 16.76
CA PRO A 89 5.28 -8.79 17.30
C PRO A 89 4.09 -9.53 17.93
N TYR A 90 3.89 -10.81 17.59
CA TYR A 90 2.81 -11.63 18.14
C TYR A 90 3.24 -12.59 19.26
N SER A 91 4.49 -12.50 19.74
CA SER A 91 4.91 -13.17 20.97
C SER A 91 4.22 -12.57 22.20
N GLU A 92 4.25 -13.27 23.35
CA GLU A 92 3.64 -12.78 24.59
C GLU A 92 4.13 -11.39 25.00
N ILE A 93 5.45 -11.15 24.84
CA ILE A 93 6.07 -9.85 25.15
C ILE A 93 5.80 -8.85 24.02
N GLY A 94 5.89 -9.27 22.75
CA GLY A 94 5.75 -8.38 21.59
C GLY A 94 4.37 -7.71 21.48
N ARG A 95 3.31 -8.38 21.94
CA ARG A 95 1.92 -7.87 21.85
C ARG A 95 1.61 -6.73 22.80
N ILE A 96 2.46 -6.44 23.78
CA ILE A 96 2.14 -5.49 24.86
C ILE A 96 2.01 -4.06 24.31
N ASN A 97 2.88 -3.66 23.37
CA ASN A 97 2.98 -2.28 22.87
C ASN A 97 3.15 -2.21 21.35
N LEU A 98 2.21 -2.77 20.59
CA LEU A 98 2.25 -2.67 19.13
C LEU A 98 1.89 -1.26 18.63
N PRO A 99 2.53 -0.78 17.55
CA PRO A 99 2.18 0.50 16.94
C PRO A 99 0.86 0.40 16.16
N ALA A 100 0.39 1.51 15.58
CA ALA A 100 -0.81 1.59 14.73
C ALA A 100 -0.44 1.69 13.23
N ASP A 101 0.60 0.96 12.80
CA ASP A 101 1.25 1.18 11.52
C ASP A 101 0.35 0.82 10.33
N GLN A 102 -0.43 -0.27 10.40
CA GLN A 102 -1.33 -0.65 9.30
C GLN A 102 -2.50 0.31 9.16
N ILE A 103 -3.04 0.82 10.27
CA ILE A 103 -4.08 1.85 10.23
C ILE A 103 -3.54 3.11 9.56
N ALA A 104 -2.35 3.57 9.97
CA ALA A 104 -1.72 4.73 9.38
C ALA A 104 -1.45 4.55 7.88
N LEU A 105 -0.88 3.41 7.49
CA LEU A 105 -0.61 3.09 6.09
C LEU A 105 -1.89 2.98 5.27
N ARG A 106 -2.93 2.34 5.80
CA ARG A 106 -4.24 2.27 5.14
C ARG A 106 -4.75 3.68 4.82
N HIS A 107 -4.66 4.62 5.77
CA HIS A 107 -5.06 5.99 5.53
C HIS A 107 -4.18 6.67 4.48
N ILE A 108 -2.85 6.63 4.65
CA ILE A 108 -1.89 7.28 3.74
C ILE A 108 -2.07 6.78 2.31
N LEU A 109 -2.11 5.46 2.12
CA LEU A 109 -2.17 4.82 0.80
C LEU A 109 -3.52 4.99 0.10
N SER A 110 -4.60 5.27 0.85
CA SER A 110 -5.93 5.50 0.29
C SER A 110 -6.34 6.97 0.23
N CYS A 111 -5.56 7.88 0.82
CA CYS A 111 -5.92 9.29 0.85
C CYS A 111 -5.75 9.95 -0.52
N ARG A 112 -6.62 10.92 -0.81
CA ARG A 112 -6.63 11.63 -2.10
C ARG A 112 -5.32 12.35 -2.37
N ARG A 113 -4.63 12.85 -1.33
CA ARG A 113 -3.37 13.58 -1.48
C ARG A 113 -2.27 12.66 -2.02
N TRP A 114 -2.12 11.47 -1.44
CA TRP A 114 -1.16 10.47 -1.92
C TRP A 114 -1.47 10.04 -3.35
N THR A 115 -2.72 9.70 -3.64
CA THR A 115 -3.13 9.29 -5.00
C THR A 115 -2.86 10.37 -6.04
N ARG A 116 -3.15 11.64 -5.73
CA ARG A 116 -2.94 12.76 -6.66
C ARG A 116 -1.46 12.98 -7.00
N LEU A 117 -0.56 12.82 -6.03
CA LEU A 117 0.89 12.94 -6.26
C LEU A 117 1.37 11.93 -7.31
N TRP A 118 0.96 10.67 -7.19
CA TRP A 118 1.33 9.65 -8.15
C TRP A 118 0.61 9.80 -9.49
N GLN A 119 -0.64 10.27 -9.48
CA GLN A 119 -1.36 10.60 -10.72
C GLN A 119 -0.67 11.71 -11.52
N SER A 120 -0.05 12.70 -10.87
CA SER A 120 0.74 13.70 -11.60
C SER A 120 1.97 13.11 -12.27
N VAL A 121 2.65 12.16 -11.61
CA VAL A 121 3.79 11.44 -12.19
C VAL A 121 3.35 10.62 -13.41
N THR A 122 2.28 9.84 -13.27
CA THR A 122 1.78 8.98 -14.36
C THR A 122 1.32 9.78 -15.57
N ARG A 123 0.62 10.90 -15.36
CA ARG A 123 0.09 11.77 -16.43
C ARG A 123 1.17 12.55 -17.17
N ALA A 124 2.30 12.82 -16.53
CA ALA A 124 3.45 13.45 -17.18
C ALA A 124 4.15 12.52 -18.20
N ILE A 125 3.84 11.21 -18.17
CA ILE A 125 4.35 10.20 -19.09
C ILE A 125 3.36 9.91 -20.21
N GLY A 126 2.07 9.84 -19.91
CA GLY A 126 1.02 9.62 -20.91
C GLY A 126 -0.41 9.68 -20.34
N PRO A 127 -1.43 9.59 -21.20
CA PRO A 127 -2.83 9.68 -20.78
C PRO A 127 -3.27 8.55 -19.84
N ASP A 128 -4.35 8.74 -19.10
CA ASP A 128 -4.91 7.66 -18.27
C ASP A 128 -5.48 6.53 -19.15
N PHE A 129 -5.40 5.28 -18.70
CA PHE A 129 -6.04 4.12 -19.33
C PHE A 129 -7.54 4.11 -18.99
N VAL A 130 -8.33 4.94 -19.67
CA VAL A 130 -9.75 5.18 -19.33
C VAL A 130 -10.62 3.93 -19.52
N GLU A 131 -10.35 3.16 -20.58
CA GLU A 131 -11.14 1.96 -20.92
C GLU A 131 -10.73 0.73 -20.10
N ASP A 132 -9.47 0.65 -19.70
CA ASP A 132 -8.89 -0.46 -18.95
C ASP A 132 -8.53 -0.03 -17.52
N GLN A 133 -9.53 -0.01 -16.63
CA GLN A 133 -9.33 0.39 -15.23
C GLN A 133 -8.26 -0.44 -14.50
N TRP A 134 -8.12 -1.72 -14.86
CA TRP A 134 -7.10 -2.60 -14.29
C TRP A 134 -5.68 -2.20 -14.75
N LYS A 135 -5.51 -1.75 -16.01
CA LYS A 135 -4.23 -1.17 -16.49
C LYS A 135 -3.93 0.13 -15.78
N GLN A 136 -4.92 0.99 -15.59
CA GLN A 136 -4.72 2.25 -14.84
C GLN A 136 -4.26 1.97 -13.42
N LYS A 137 -4.86 0.97 -12.75
CA LYS A 137 -4.44 0.57 -11.42
C LYS A 137 -3.02 -0.01 -11.43
N LEU A 138 -2.75 -0.98 -12.30
CA LEU A 138 -1.42 -1.60 -12.43
C LEU A 138 -0.35 -0.57 -12.76
N TRP A 139 -0.68 0.45 -13.55
CA TRP A 139 0.21 1.56 -13.87
C TRP A 139 0.59 2.38 -12.64
N LEU A 140 -0.39 2.76 -11.83
CA LEU A 140 -0.14 3.46 -10.56
C LEU A 140 0.66 2.60 -9.58
N ASP A 141 0.34 1.30 -9.47
CA ASP A 141 1.03 0.39 -8.58
C ASP A 141 2.48 0.17 -9.03
N ALA A 142 2.72 -0.03 -10.33
CA ALA A 142 4.05 -0.22 -10.90
C ALA A 142 4.94 1.01 -10.74
N VAL A 143 4.38 2.22 -10.85
CA VAL A 143 5.14 3.47 -10.59
C VAL A 143 5.55 3.58 -9.11
N GLN A 144 4.68 3.17 -8.20
CA GLN A 144 4.93 3.19 -6.76
C GLN A 144 5.86 2.06 -6.29
N MET A 145 5.85 0.91 -6.96
CA MET A 145 6.60 -0.29 -6.58
C MET A 145 8.06 -0.27 -7.06
N GLN A 146 8.78 0.80 -6.73
CA GLN A 146 10.16 1.04 -7.21
C GLN A 146 11.10 1.54 -6.11
N GLY A 147 10.75 1.30 -4.85
CA GLY A 147 11.64 1.58 -3.73
C GLY A 147 11.97 3.06 -3.59
N LEU A 148 13.21 3.34 -3.17
CA LEU A 148 13.69 4.71 -3.00
C LEU A 148 13.79 5.44 -4.35
N GLU A 149 14.18 4.74 -5.41
CA GLU A 149 14.23 5.31 -6.76
C GLU A 149 12.82 5.75 -7.22
N GLY A 150 11.79 4.96 -6.91
CA GLY A 150 10.39 5.31 -7.09
C GLY A 150 10.05 6.69 -6.54
N MET A 151 10.44 6.93 -5.29
CA MET A 151 10.15 8.17 -4.57
C MET A 151 10.82 9.40 -5.19
N LYS A 152 11.97 9.24 -5.88
CA LYS A 152 12.61 10.37 -6.58
C LYS A 152 11.70 10.98 -7.63
N ALA A 153 10.77 10.22 -8.21
CA ALA A 153 9.81 10.75 -9.18
C ALA A 153 8.91 11.87 -8.62
N LEU A 154 8.76 11.94 -7.30
CA LEU A 154 8.00 12.99 -6.60
C LEU A 154 8.83 14.25 -6.32
N GLY A 155 10.14 14.20 -6.51
CA GLY A 155 11.04 15.33 -6.32
C GLY A 155 11.05 16.30 -7.50
N GLU A 156 11.76 17.42 -7.34
CA GLU A 156 12.00 18.38 -8.41
C GLU A 156 12.71 17.69 -9.59
N ASN A 157 12.18 17.85 -10.80
CA ASN A 157 12.65 17.16 -12.03
C ASN A 157 12.64 15.62 -11.98
N GLY A 158 12.12 15.00 -10.92
CA GLY A 158 12.16 13.55 -10.71
C GLY A 158 11.53 12.74 -11.83
N VAL A 159 10.43 13.24 -12.41
CA VAL A 159 9.80 12.62 -13.58
C VAL A 159 10.74 12.59 -14.79
N GLN A 160 11.53 13.65 -15.01
CA GLN A 160 12.46 13.74 -16.15
C GLN A 160 13.64 12.80 -15.98
N GLU A 161 14.23 12.76 -14.78
CA GLU A 161 15.32 11.85 -14.44
C GLU A 161 14.94 10.38 -14.66
N ARG A 162 13.67 10.04 -14.37
CA ARG A 162 13.15 8.66 -14.47
C ARG A 162 12.36 8.40 -15.74
N ARG A 163 12.31 9.36 -16.68
CA ARG A 163 11.40 9.33 -17.82
C ARG A 163 11.55 8.08 -18.67
N VAL A 164 12.78 7.67 -18.97
CA VAL A 164 13.07 6.47 -19.78
C VAL A 164 12.50 5.22 -19.12
N HIS A 165 12.70 5.07 -17.82
CA HIS A 165 12.19 3.93 -17.06
C HIS A 165 10.65 3.93 -16.99
N LEU A 166 10.05 5.09 -16.71
CA LEU A 166 8.59 5.22 -16.63
C LEU A 166 7.92 4.96 -18.00
N ILE A 167 8.51 5.44 -19.10
CA ILE A 167 8.04 5.12 -20.46
C ILE A 167 8.10 3.60 -20.70
N ARG A 168 9.21 2.94 -20.35
CA ARG A 168 9.34 1.48 -20.49
C ARG A 168 8.20 0.76 -19.76
N LEU A 169 7.97 1.08 -18.49
CA LEU A 169 6.91 0.45 -17.70
C LEU A 169 5.53 0.68 -18.30
N ARG A 170 5.23 1.92 -18.72
CA ARG A 170 3.97 2.25 -19.36
C ARG A 170 3.76 1.43 -20.64
N SER A 171 4.78 1.36 -21.49
CA SER A 171 4.73 0.60 -22.74
C SER A 171 4.58 -0.91 -22.53
N LEU A 172 5.09 -1.46 -21.42
CA LEU A 172 4.84 -2.85 -21.05
C LEU A 172 3.35 -3.07 -20.75
N ILE A 173 2.75 -2.22 -19.91
CA ILE A 173 1.34 -2.31 -19.51
C ILE A 173 0.39 -2.05 -20.70
N GLU A 174 0.74 -1.11 -21.57
CA GLU A 174 -0.06 -0.79 -22.75
C GLU A 174 -0.24 -2.00 -23.68
N LYS A 175 0.83 -2.80 -23.85
CA LYS A 175 0.86 -4.03 -24.66
C LYS A 175 0.18 -5.25 -24.03
N MET A 176 -0.25 -5.15 -22.76
CA MET A 176 -0.93 -6.25 -22.09
C MET A 176 -2.38 -6.37 -22.56
N ASP A 177 -2.89 -7.60 -22.58
CA ASP A 177 -4.27 -7.90 -22.96
C ASP A 177 -5.10 -8.28 -21.73
N ARG A 178 -6.41 -8.52 -21.89
CA ARG A 178 -7.26 -8.95 -20.76
C ARG A 178 -6.79 -10.25 -20.09
N GLY A 179 -6.11 -11.13 -20.83
CA GLY A 179 -5.50 -12.34 -20.28
C GLY A 179 -4.36 -12.09 -19.29
N ASP A 180 -3.79 -10.88 -19.32
CA ASP A 180 -2.71 -10.44 -18.45
C ASP A 180 -3.22 -9.61 -17.25
N GLU A 181 -4.55 -9.53 -17.03
CA GLU A 181 -5.06 -8.87 -15.82
C GLU A 181 -4.56 -9.62 -14.57
N PRO A 182 -4.09 -8.90 -13.53
CA PRO A 182 -3.65 -9.53 -12.29
C PRO A 182 -4.69 -10.48 -11.73
N LEU A 183 -4.31 -11.76 -11.67
CA LEU A 183 -5.11 -12.78 -11.03
C LEU A 183 -5.39 -12.37 -9.59
N LYS A 184 -6.62 -12.64 -9.16
CA LYS A 184 -7.11 -12.28 -7.85
C LYS A 184 -7.36 -13.54 -7.04
N HIS A 185 -6.90 -13.56 -5.80
CA HIS A 185 -7.05 -14.66 -4.86
C HIS A 185 -7.88 -14.21 -3.67
N PHE A 186 -8.74 -15.09 -3.16
CA PHE A 186 -9.49 -14.83 -1.93
C PHE A 186 -8.71 -15.35 -0.74
N ILE A 187 -8.39 -14.47 0.20
CA ILE A 187 -7.77 -14.81 1.48
C ILE A 187 -8.79 -14.69 2.61
N GLY A 188 -8.56 -15.42 3.70
CA GLY A 188 -9.45 -15.42 4.87
C GLY A 188 -10.50 -16.56 4.83
N THR A 189 -10.93 -17.01 6.01
CA THR A 189 -11.84 -18.16 6.18
C THR A 189 -13.26 -17.75 6.49
N ARG A 190 -13.45 -16.61 7.18
CA ARG A 190 -14.76 -16.04 7.52
C ARG A 190 -15.09 -14.80 6.71
N LEU A 191 -14.10 -13.92 6.54
CA LEU A 191 -14.19 -12.74 5.69
C LEU A 191 -13.23 -12.94 4.53
N GLN A 192 -13.78 -13.33 3.40
CA GLN A 192 -12.98 -13.47 2.19
C GLN A 192 -12.67 -12.08 1.64
N ALA A 193 -11.38 -11.76 1.54
CA ALA A 193 -10.94 -10.55 0.86
C ALA A 193 -10.16 -10.91 -0.40
N GLN A 194 -10.40 -10.13 -1.43
CA GLN A 194 -9.73 -10.30 -2.71
C GLN A 194 -8.40 -9.53 -2.71
N VAL A 195 -7.31 -10.25 -2.98
CA VAL A 195 -5.95 -9.72 -3.11
C VAL A 195 -5.37 -10.10 -4.47
N SER A 196 -4.46 -9.28 -4.98
CA SER A 196 -3.87 -9.43 -6.32
C SER A 196 -2.56 -10.23 -6.27
N HIS A 197 -2.27 -10.99 -7.33
CA HIS A 197 -0.95 -11.60 -7.52
C HIS A 197 0.12 -10.56 -7.88
N ALA A 198 -0.24 -9.52 -8.64
CA ALA A 198 0.64 -8.36 -8.82
C ALA A 198 0.67 -7.54 -7.52
N PRO A 199 1.84 -6.99 -7.11
CA PRO A 199 1.94 -6.22 -5.88
C PRO A 199 0.96 -5.04 -5.80
N ASP A 200 0.12 -5.04 -4.75
CA ASP A 200 -0.93 -4.06 -4.53
C ASP A 200 -0.98 -3.67 -3.05
N PHE A 201 0.02 -2.90 -2.63
CA PHE A 201 0.23 -2.56 -1.22
C PHE A 201 -0.97 -1.87 -0.56
N PRO A 202 -1.64 -0.87 -1.19
CA PRO A 202 -2.83 -0.24 -0.61
C PRO A 202 -3.95 -1.24 -0.34
N ASN A 203 -4.24 -2.13 -1.30
CA ASN A 203 -5.29 -3.12 -1.13
C ASN A 203 -4.92 -4.16 -0.07
N GLU A 204 -3.69 -4.67 -0.07
CA GLU A 204 -3.27 -5.70 0.88
C GLU A 204 -3.33 -5.24 2.32
N VAL A 205 -2.78 -4.04 2.61
CA VAL A 205 -2.91 -3.43 3.94
C VAL A 205 -4.38 -3.21 4.28
N SER A 206 -5.17 -2.63 3.36
CA SER A 206 -6.58 -2.35 3.63
C SER A 206 -7.41 -3.62 3.90
N LYS A 207 -7.21 -4.69 3.15
CA LYS A 207 -7.97 -5.94 3.29
C LYS A 207 -7.59 -6.67 4.56
N ILE A 208 -6.29 -6.71 4.86
CA ILE A 208 -5.78 -7.23 6.11
C ILE A 208 -6.41 -6.50 7.31
N THR A 209 -6.37 -5.16 7.31
CA THR A 209 -6.96 -4.37 8.41
C THR A 209 -8.48 -4.52 8.46
N GLN A 210 -9.20 -4.59 7.34
CA GLN A 210 -10.66 -4.77 7.36
C GLN A 210 -11.10 -6.11 7.98
N MET A 211 -10.35 -7.19 7.75
CA MET A 211 -10.67 -8.48 8.35
C MET A 211 -10.62 -8.45 9.88
N THR A 212 -9.82 -7.56 10.48
CA THR A 212 -9.66 -7.49 11.94
C THR A 212 -10.72 -6.62 12.62
N TYR A 213 -11.31 -5.67 11.89
CA TYR A 213 -12.27 -4.69 12.42
C TYR A 213 -13.72 -5.18 12.58
N THR A 214 -14.04 -6.41 12.22
CA THR A 214 -15.42 -6.95 12.26
C THR A 214 -15.81 -7.60 13.59
N ARG A 215 -15.19 -7.22 14.71
CA ARG A 215 -15.85 -7.35 16.01
C ARG A 215 -16.70 -6.11 16.25
N PRO A 216 -18.01 -6.23 16.55
CA PRO A 216 -18.87 -5.09 16.83
C PRO A 216 -18.47 -4.49 18.18
N CYS A 217 -17.54 -3.54 18.17
CA CYS A 217 -17.25 -2.71 19.34
C CYS A 217 -18.09 -1.43 19.27
N PHE A 218 -19.41 -1.57 19.42
CA PHE A 218 -20.29 -0.53 19.94
C PHE A 218 -21.38 -1.22 20.77
N ASN A 219 -21.00 -1.66 21.96
CA ASN A 219 -21.89 -1.73 23.11
C ASN A 219 -21.08 -1.17 24.28
N LEU A 220 -21.06 0.16 24.34
CA LEU A 220 -20.74 0.89 25.56
C LEU A 220 -22.05 0.98 26.34
N ASN A 221 -22.18 0.16 27.38
CA ASN A 221 -23.07 0.45 28.51
C ASN A 221 -22.31 1.35 29.48
#